data_AF-A0AAU2Y905-F1
#
_entry.id   AF-A0AAU2Y905-F1
#
_cell.length_a   1.000
_cell.length_b   1.000
_cell.length_c   1.000
_cell.angle_alpha   90.00
_cell.angle_beta   90.00
_cell.angle_gamma   90.00
#
_symmetry.space_group_name_H-M   'P 1'
#
loop_
_entity.id
_entity.type
_entity.pdbx_description
1 polymer ?
#
loop_
_entity_poly.entity_id
_entity_poly.type
_entity_poly.pdbx_seq_one_letter_code
_entity_poly.pdbx_strand_id
1 'polypeptide(L)'
;MTTGQTNDNLNHFAAWVNRYCDSHGRHEAIPAVNGRPFKLHTAQFRRTLAWCIARRPGGTIAGALQYRHHSIQVFEGYAGTSDSGFRAEVESEQALARGEHLLTVIDAHEHTRLAGPAAAEAARRLKEFGQRTRFQGTVVLDDRRLRRIMNRDDPAIYPGTYITCVHDPAKALCERARQGAFEGLGDHPQCQPLACRNVALTRENTDAWQGEIELVDQQLTRRPPLPPLLQNRLLRRKHQIEDFLAATQEPS
;
A
#
# COMPACT_ATOMS: atom_id res chain seq x y z
N MET A 1 -26.53 15.46 -16.37
CA MET A 1 -26.65 16.04 -15.02
C MET A 1 -25.32 16.72 -14.70
N THR A 2 -25.31 18.01 -14.40
CA THR A 2 -24.05 18.75 -14.15
C THR A 2 -23.62 18.60 -12.70
N THR A 3 -22.32 18.79 -12.41
CA THR A 3 -21.76 18.71 -11.05
C THR A 3 -22.46 19.67 -10.08
N GLY A 4 -22.88 20.85 -10.55
CA GLY A 4 -23.65 21.81 -9.76
C GLY A 4 -25.01 21.26 -9.36
N GLN A 5 -25.76 20.72 -10.32
CA GLN A 5 -27.09 20.14 -10.09
C GLN A 5 -27.07 18.93 -9.13
N THR A 6 -26.00 18.13 -9.19
CA THR A 6 -25.79 17.03 -8.24
C THR A 6 -25.51 17.55 -6.83
N ASN A 7 -24.69 18.59 -6.66
CA ASN A 7 -24.45 19.18 -5.35
C ASN A 7 -25.73 19.79 -4.76
N ASP A 8 -26.55 20.46 -5.57
CA ASP A 8 -27.82 21.04 -5.10
C ASP A 8 -28.77 19.94 -4.62
N ASN A 9 -28.90 18.86 -5.39
CA ASN A 9 -29.72 17.71 -5.00
C ASN A 9 -29.23 17.02 -3.73
N LEU A 10 -27.91 16.89 -3.54
CA LEU A 10 -27.33 16.35 -2.30
C LEU A 10 -27.69 17.21 -1.09
N ASN A 11 -27.63 18.54 -1.23
CA ASN A 11 -27.96 19.45 -0.14
C ASN A 11 -29.48 19.53 0.13
N HIS A 12 -30.32 19.41 -0.91
CA HIS A 12 -31.76 19.26 -0.74
C HIS A 12 -32.12 17.96 -0.02
N PHE A 13 -31.46 16.86 -0.37
CA PHE A 13 -31.65 15.58 0.32
C PHE A 13 -31.24 15.67 1.78
N ALA A 14 -30.05 16.22 2.09
CA ALA A 14 -29.61 16.43 3.47
C ALA A 14 -30.59 17.28 4.29
N ALA A 15 -31.10 18.36 3.71
CA ALA A 15 -32.10 19.20 4.35
C ALA A 15 -33.44 18.45 4.57
N TRP A 16 -33.83 17.60 3.63
CA TRP A 16 -35.01 16.75 3.78
C TRP A 16 -34.83 15.70 4.88
N VAL A 17 -33.68 15.05 4.96
CA VAL A 17 -33.34 14.09 6.04
C VAL A 17 -33.45 14.76 7.40
N ASN A 18 -32.86 15.95 7.56
CA ASN A 18 -32.92 16.66 8.84
C ASN A 18 -34.37 17.02 9.23
N ARG A 19 -35.17 17.54 8.29
CA ARG A 19 -36.61 17.78 8.55
C ARG A 19 -37.37 16.50 8.89
N TYR A 20 -37.03 15.39 8.25
CA TYR A 20 -37.63 14.09 8.54
C TYR A 20 -37.29 13.62 9.96
N CYS A 21 -36.02 13.71 10.36
CA CYS A 21 -35.58 13.39 11.71
C CYS A 21 -36.28 14.27 12.77
N ASP A 22 -36.36 15.58 12.53
CA ASP A 22 -36.99 16.54 13.46
C ASP A 22 -38.49 16.22 13.65
N SER A 23 -39.21 15.98 12.55
CA SER A 23 -40.65 15.68 12.59
C SER A 23 -41.00 14.33 13.22
N HIS A 24 -40.05 13.40 13.26
CA HIS A 24 -40.23 12.05 13.80
C HIS A 24 -39.48 11.82 15.12
N GLY A 25 -38.89 12.86 15.72
CA GLY A 25 -38.15 12.77 16.97
C GLY A 25 -36.92 11.85 16.92
N ARG A 26 -36.27 11.72 15.76
CA ARG A 26 -35.06 10.88 15.59
C ARG A 26 -33.79 11.68 15.84
N HIS A 27 -32.81 11.05 16.48
CA HIS A 27 -31.51 11.66 16.78
C HIS A 27 -30.47 11.53 15.66
N GLU A 28 -30.86 10.98 14.51
CA GLU A 28 -29.97 10.63 13.38
C GLU A 28 -29.78 11.79 12.36
N ALA A 29 -30.13 13.02 12.75
CA ALA A 29 -29.97 14.18 11.87
C ALA A 29 -28.49 14.42 11.53
N ILE A 30 -28.23 14.89 10.31
CA ILE A 30 -26.88 15.24 9.86
C ILE A 30 -26.42 16.45 10.70
N PRO A 31 -25.36 16.32 11.51
CA PRO A 31 -24.96 17.35 12.47
C PRO A 31 -24.45 18.60 11.77
N ALA A 32 -24.68 19.75 12.40
CA ALA A 32 -24.09 21.01 11.99
C ALA A 32 -22.58 21.01 12.29
N VAL A 33 -21.78 21.59 11.40
CA VAL A 33 -20.35 21.79 11.61
C VAL A 33 -20.14 23.27 11.91
N ASN A 34 -19.55 23.58 13.08
CA ASN A 34 -19.37 24.96 13.56
C ASN A 34 -20.68 25.77 13.59
N GLY A 35 -21.79 25.15 14.01
CA GLY A 35 -23.10 25.79 14.08
C GLY A 35 -23.75 26.08 12.73
N ARG A 36 -23.21 25.57 11.61
CA ARG A 36 -23.77 25.74 10.26
C ARG A 36 -24.13 24.39 9.63
N PRO A 37 -25.18 24.33 8.79
CA PRO A 37 -25.51 23.12 8.04
C PRO A 37 -24.32 22.67 7.19
N PHE A 38 -23.93 21.39 7.32
CA PHE A 38 -22.83 20.84 6.54
C PHE A 38 -23.21 20.79 5.05
N LYS A 39 -22.43 21.45 4.20
CA LYS A 39 -22.66 21.49 2.75
C LYS A 39 -22.01 20.29 2.09
N LEU A 40 -22.83 19.43 1.51
CA LEU A 40 -22.36 18.26 0.77
C LEU A 40 -21.92 18.65 -0.64
N HIS A 41 -20.69 18.27 -0.98
CA HIS A 41 -20.14 18.42 -2.33
C HIS A 41 -19.62 17.09 -2.84
N THR A 42 -19.84 16.80 -4.12
CA THR A 42 -19.29 15.63 -4.81
C THR A 42 -17.76 15.50 -4.70
N ALA A 43 -17.03 16.60 -4.48
CA ALA A 43 -15.60 16.57 -4.19
C ALA A 43 -15.25 15.92 -2.84
N GLN A 44 -16.11 16.06 -1.81
CA GLN A 44 -15.90 15.45 -0.49
C GLN A 44 -15.98 13.93 -0.57
N PHE A 45 -16.99 13.38 -1.25
CA PHE A 45 -17.12 11.94 -1.48
C PHE A 45 -15.93 11.36 -2.26
N ARG A 46 -15.46 12.08 -3.28
CA ARG A 46 -14.24 11.71 -4.02
C ARG A 46 -13.00 11.70 -3.12
N ARG A 47 -12.88 12.66 -2.20
CA ARG A 47 -11.78 12.72 -1.22
C ARG A 47 -11.85 11.57 -0.21
N THR A 48 -13.03 11.25 0.32
CA THR A 48 -13.20 10.09 1.22
C THR A 48 -12.85 8.78 0.52
N LEU A 49 -13.28 8.61 -0.73
CA LEU A 49 -12.92 7.44 -1.52
C LEU A 49 -11.42 7.38 -1.82
N ALA A 50 -10.81 8.50 -2.19
CA ALA A 50 -9.36 8.60 -2.36
C ALA A 50 -8.60 8.25 -1.07
N TRP A 51 -9.09 8.66 0.10
CA TRP A 51 -8.55 8.29 1.41
C TRP A 51 -8.63 6.77 1.65
N CYS A 52 -9.79 6.15 1.41
CA CYS A 52 -9.96 4.70 1.55
C CYS A 52 -9.04 3.91 0.59
N ILE A 53 -8.86 4.42 -0.63
CA ILE A 53 -7.99 3.81 -1.63
C ILE A 53 -6.52 3.96 -1.21
N ALA A 54 -6.08 5.15 -0.81
CA ALA A 54 -4.69 5.42 -0.42
C ALA A 54 -4.22 4.61 0.79
N ARG A 55 -5.13 4.21 1.70
CA ARG A 55 -4.82 3.40 2.88
C ARG A 55 -4.53 1.92 2.58
N ARG A 56 -4.74 1.47 1.33
CA ARG A 56 -4.36 0.11 0.90
C ARG A 56 -2.88 0.05 0.50
N PRO A 57 -2.20 -1.09 0.66
CA PRO A 57 -0.89 -1.32 0.02
C PRO A 57 -0.97 -1.06 -1.49
N GLY A 58 -0.12 -0.18 -2.02
CA GLY A 58 -0.17 0.25 -3.43
C GLY A 58 -1.37 1.17 -3.79
N GLY A 59 -2.14 1.60 -2.79
CA GLY A 59 -3.38 2.36 -2.93
C GLY A 59 -3.25 3.67 -3.70
N THR A 60 -2.15 4.40 -3.52
CA THR A 60 -1.90 5.65 -4.26
C THR A 60 -1.77 5.40 -5.77
N ILE A 61 -1.11 4.29 -6.16
CA ILE A 61 -0.96 3.89 -7.57
C ILE A 61 -2.30 3.36 -8.11
N ALA A 62 -3.01 2.54 -7.32
CA ALA A 62 -4.34 2.03 -7.67
C ALA A 62 -5.39 3.16 -7.80
N GLY A 63 -5.30 4.19 -6.97
CA GLY A 63 -6.13 5.40 -7.05
C GLY A 63 -5.85 6.19 -8.32
N ALA A 64 -4.58 6.41 -8.65
CA ALA A 64 -4.18 7.05 -9.91
C ALA A 64 -4.68 6.24 -11.14
N LEU A 65 -4.68 4.91 -11.06
CA LEU A 65 -5.16 4.02 -12.12
C LEU A 65 -6.70 4.02 -12.24
N GLN A 66 -7.42 3.96 -11.11
CA GLN A 66 -8.89 3.93 -11.04
C GLN A 66 -9.53 5.25 -11.50
N TYR A 67 -8.89 6.39 -11.23
CA TYR A 67 -9.38 7.71 -11.66
C TYR A 67 -8.99 8.09 -13.10
N ARG A 68 -8.30 7.19 -13.84
CA ARG A 68 -8.03 7.25 -15.29
C ARG A 68 -7.64 8.64 -15.85
N HIS A 69 -6.93 9.47 -15.09
CA HIS A 69 -6.39 10.73 -15.59
C HIS A 69 -4.99 11.00 -15.03
N HIS A 70 -4.14 11.47 -15.95
CA HIS A 70 -2.71 11.73 -15.87
C HIS A 70 -2.17 12.21 -14.53
N SER A 71 -1.10 11.52 -14.14
CA SER A 71 -0.12 11.85 -13.11
C SER A 71 -0.57 11.71 -11.65
N ILE A 72 0.37 11.16 -10.87
CA ILE A 72 0.35 11.12 -9.40
C ILE A 72 0.01 12.51 -8.83
N GLN A 73 0.34 13.60 -9.52
CA GLN A 73 0.06 14.99 -9.10
C GLN A 73 -1.43 15.35 -9.06
N VAL A 74 -2.29 14.72 -9.88
CA VAL A 74 -3.75 15.00 -9.84
C VAL A 74 -4.41 14.25 -8.70
N PHE A 75 -3.98 13.02 -8.41
CA PHE A 75 -4.37 12.32 -7.18
C PHE A 75 -3.84 13.06 -5.95
N GLU A 76 -2.60 13.57 -5.99
CA GLU A 76 -2.03 14.52 -5.03
C GLU A 76 -2.82 15.84 -4.96
N GLY A 77 -3.55 16.24 -6.00
CA GLY A 77 -4.45 17.41 -5.99
C GLY A 77 -5.80 17.15 -5.30
N TYR A 78 -6.33 15.92 -5.36
CA TYR A 78 -7.52 15.51 -4.59
C TYR A 78 -7.19 15.23 -3.12
N ALA A 79 -6.02 14.63 -2.92
CA ALA A 79 -5.31 14.50 -1.66
C ALA A 79 -5.02 15.88 -1.06
N GLY A 80 -4.51 16.81 -1.85
CA GLY A 80 -4.09 18.14 -1.43
C GLY A 80 -2.58 18.27 -1.50
N THR A 81 -2.12 19.34 -2.14
CA THR A 81 -0.71 19.75 -2.13
C THR A 81 -0.25 20.01 -0.68
N SER A 82 1.07 20.03 -0.48
CA SER A 82 1.77 20.12 0.81
C SER A 82 1.25 21.18 1.79
N ASP A 83 0.60 22.26 1.33
CA ASP A 83 -0.02 23.28 2.18
C ASP A 83 -1.23 22.78 2.98
N SER A 84 -1.86 21.68 2.58
CA SER A 84 -3.04 21.12 3.23
C SER A 84 -2.75 20.05 4.28
N GLY A 85 -1.48 19.64 4.46
CA GLY A 85 -1.08 18.59 5.42
C GLY A 85 -1.47 17.16 5.04
N PHE A 86 -2.31 16.94 4.02
CA PHE A 86 -2.88 15.64 3.70
C PHE A 86 -1.85 14.56 3.36
N ARG A 87 -0.78 14.88 2.62
CA ARG A 87 0.27 13.89 2.32
C ARG A 87 0.90 13.34 3.60
N ALA A 88 1.18 14.21 4.56
CA ALA A 88 1.71 13.82 5.85
C ALA A 88 0.69 13.02 6.67
N GLU A 89 -0.60 13.35 6.58
CA GLU A 89 -1.67 12.56 7.21
C GLU A 89 -1.77 11.15 6.61
N VAL A 90 -1.72 11.02 5.28
CA VAL A 90 -1.74 9.71 4.61
C VAL A 90 -0.49 8.90 4.92
N GLU A 91 0.69 9.51 4.88
CA GLU A 91 1.94 8.85 5.26
C GLU A 91 1.90 8.37 6.72
N SER A 92 1.34 9.18 7.63
CA SER A 92 1.15 8.80 9.03
C SER A 92 0.16 7.64 9.20
N GLU A 93 -0.96 7.64 8.47
CA GLU A 93 -1.94 6.54 8.53
C GLU A 93 -1.38 5.25 7.91
N GLN A 94 -0.62 5.36 6.81
CA GLN A 94 0.07 4.22 6.21
C GLN A 94 1.17 3.67 7.14
N ALA A 95 1.87 4.55 7.85
CA ALA A 95 2.85 4.14 8.86
C ALA A 95 2.18 3.41 10.03
N LEU A 96 1.04 3.89 10.53
CA LEU A 96 0.26 3.20 11.56
C LEU A 96 -0.17 1.80 11.07
N ALA A 97 -0.87 1.73 9.93
CA ALA A 97 -1.36 0.46 9.39
C ALA A 97 -0.23 -0.54 9.12
N ARG A 98 0.93 -0.05 8.66
CA ARG A 98 2.14 -0.86 8.51
C ARG A 98 2.62 -1.36 9.88
N GLY A 99 2.73 -0.49 10.87
CA GLY A 99 3.10 -0.85 12.24
C GLY A 99 2.21 -1.96 12.83
N GLU A 100 0.89 -1.85 12.68
CA GLU A 100 -0.08 -2.86 13.14
C GLU A 100 0.16 -4.21 12.47
N HIS A 101 0.36 -4.20 11.16
CA HIS A 101 0.65 -5.41 10.40
C HIS A 101 1.99 -6.03 10.82
N LEU A 102 3.04 -5.23 11.01
CA LEU A 102 4.33 -5.74 11.49
C LEU A 102 4.23 -6.33 12.91
N LEU A 103 3.39 -5.77 13.79
CA LEU A 103 3.13 -6.36 15.11
C LEU A 103 2.44 -7.72 15.00
N THR A 104 1.49 -7.85 14.08
CA THR A 104 0.85 -9.15 13.79
C THR A 104 1.88 -10.19 13.37
N VAL A 105 2.77 -9.84 12.44
CA VAL A 105 3.88 -10.70 11.97
C VAL A 105 4.85 -11.06 13.11
N ILE A 106 5.10 -10.12 14.02
CA ILE A 106 5.95 -10.34 15.19
C ILE A 106 5.31 -11.30 16.19
N ASP A 107 4.03 -11.09 16.51
CA ASP A 107 3.26 -11.92 17.44
C ASP A 107 3.09 -13.36 16.90
N ALA A 108 2.91 -13.50 15.59
CA ALA A 108 2.88 -14.79 14.90
C ALA A 108 4.27 -15.46 14.77
N HIS A 109 5.35 -14.79 15.19
CA HIS A 109 6.74 -15.25 15.06
C HIS A 109 7.18 -15.52 13.60
N GLU A 110 6.47 -14.99 12.61
CA GLU A 110 6.75 -15.18 11.19
C GLU A 110 8.03 -14.47 10.74
N HIS A 111 8.42 -13.41 11.45
CA HIS A 111 9.68 -12.68 11.28
C HIS A 111 10.95 -13.55 11.45
N THR A 112 10.82 -14.78 11.95
CA THR A 112 11.94 -15.73 12.10
C THR A 112 12.18 -16.60 10.87
N ARG A 113 11.24 -16.63 9.92
CA ARG A 113 11.26 -17.48 8.72
C ARG A 113 11.20 -16.63 7.46
N LEU A 114 12.21 -15.80 7.27
CA LEU A 114 12.37 -14.93 6.11
C LEU A 114 13.48 -15.46 5.21
N ALA A 115 13.30 -15.32 3.90
CA ALA A 115 14.28 -15.71 2.88
C ALA A 115 14.77 -14.50 2.07
N GLY A 116 15.88 -14.67 1.35
CA GLY A 116 16.45 -13.64 0.47
C GLY A 116 17.44 -12.67 1.14
N PRO A 117 18.01 -11.75 0.35
CA PRO A 117 19.22 -10.99 0.70
C PRO A 117 19.06 -10.07 1.91
N ALA A 118 17.84 -9.63 2.22
CA ALA A 118 17.57 -8.78 3.38
C ALA A 118 16.89 -9.51 4.54
N ALA A 119 16.77 -10.85 4.50
CA ALA A 119 16.07 -11.65 5.51
C ALA A 119 16.61 -11.44 6.93
N ALA A 120 17.93 -11.56 7.10
CA ALA A 120 18.57 -11.39 8.41
C ALA A 120 18.35 -9.97 8.98
N GLU A 121 18.41 -8.96 8.11
CA GLU A 121 18.17 -7.57 8.49
C GLU A 121 16.69 -7.33 8.85
N ALA A 122 15.75 -7.90 8.09
CA ALA A 122 14.33 -7.85 8.43
C ALA A 122 14.06 -8.47 9.80
N ALA A 123 14.58 -9.68 10.04
CA ALA A 123 14.41 -10.39 11.31
C ALA A 123 14.94 -9.57 12.49
N ARG A 124 16.12 -8.95 12.33
CA ARG A 124 16.71 -8.07 13.34
C ARG A 124 15.84 -6.84 13.61
N ARG A 125 15.45 -6.09 12.58
CA ARG A 125 14.62 -4.88 12.72
C ARG A 125 13.24 -5.19 13.31
N LEU A 126 12.61 -6.31 12.93
CA LEU A 126 11.33 -6.75 13.49
C LEU A 126 11.45 -7.14 14.97
N LYS A 127 12.51 -7.85 15.34
CA LYS A 127 12.78 -8.20 16.74
C LYS A 127 12.94 -6.93 17.59
N GLU A 128 13.74 -5.98 17.14
CA GLU A 128 13.93 -4.71 17.85
C GLU A 128 12.63 -3.89 17.93
N PHE A 129 11.85 -3.84 16.85
CA PHE A 129 10.55 -3.17 16.84
C PHE A 129 9.59 -3.79 17.86
N GLY A 130 9.50 -5.13 17.90
CA GLY A 130 8.68 -5.86 18.87
C GLY A 130 9.10 -5.61 20.33
N GLN A 131 10.41 -5.49 20.60
CA GLN A 131 10.90 -5.15 21.94
C GLN A 131 10.48 -3.74 22.37
N ARG A 132 10.46 -2.77 21.45
CA ARG A 132 10.08 -1.38 21.72
C ARG A 132 8.57 -1.23 21.94
N THR A 133 7.75 -2.05 21.29
CA THR A 133 6.28 -1.99 21.42
C THR A 133 5.76 -2.73 22.65
N ARG A 134 6.40 -3.82 23.10
CA ARG A 134 5.92 -4.67 24.22
C ARG A 134 6.21 -4.16 25.65
N PHE A 135 6.64 -2.92 25.83
CA PHE A 135 7.02 -2.41 27.16
C PHE A 135 5.81 -2.44 28.14
N GLN A 136 5.96 -3.19 29.24
CA GLN A 136 5.04 -3.45 30.37
C GLN A 136 3.90 -4.49 30.18
N GLY A 137 4.07 -5.49 29.33
CA GLY A 137 3.14 -6.65 29.32
C GLY A 137 1.71 -6.33 28.89
N THR A 138 1.48 -5.13 28.35
CA THR A 138 0.23 -4.74 27.71
C THR A 138 0.50 -4.65 26.22
N VAL A 139 -0.19 -5.46 25.42
CA VAL A 139 -0.21 -5.32 23.95
C VAL A 139 -0.56 -3.87 23.63
N VAL A 140 0.12 -3.26 22.65
CA VAL A 140 -0.19 -1.89 22.21
C VAL A 140 -1.60 -1.91 21.60
N LEU A 141 -2.60 -1.68 22.43
CA LEU A 141 -3.99 -1.44 22.04
C LEU A 141 -4.24 0.06 21.78
N ASP A 142 -3.23 0.92 21.94
CA ASP A 142 -3.32 2.37 21.74
C ASP A 142 -2.60 2.82 20.47
N ASP A 143 -3.38 3.12 19.43
CA ASP A 143 -2.93 3.69 18.15
C ASP A 143 -2.01 4.90 18.35
N ARG A 144 -2.25 5.76 19.36
CA ARG A 144 -1.44 6.97 19.59
C ARG A 144 -0.01 6.61 19.99
N ARG A 145 0.14 5.57 20.80
CA ARG A 145 1.45 5.05 21.20
C ARG A 145 2.16 4.43 20.00
N LEU A 146 1.45 3.64 19.19
CA LEU A 146 2.03 3.05 17.98
C LEU A 146 2.48 4.13 16.99
N ARG A 147 1.67 5.17 16.73
CA ARG A 147 2.07 6.32 15.91
C ARG A 147 3.37 6.96 16.40
N ARG A 148 3.49 7.17 17.71
CA ARG A 148 4.71 7.76 18.30
C ARG A 148 5.93 6.88 18.08
N ILE A 149 5.78 5.55 18.21
CA ILE A 149 6.86 4.60 17.94
C ILE A 149 7.20 4.60 16.45
N MET A 150 6.22 4.55 15.55
CA MET A 150 6.46 4.62 14.10
C MET A 150 7.16 5.93 13.69
N ASN A 151 6.83 7.06 14.31
CA ASN A 151 7.50 8.33 14.00
C ASN A 151 8.96 8.39 14.46
N ARG A 152 9.34 7.62 15.49
CA ARG A 152 10.70 7.67 16.08
C ARG A 152 11.58 6.51 15.63
N ASP A 153 11.00 5.31 15.55
CA ASP A 153 11.69 4.03 15.44
C ASP A 153 11.08 3.17 14.32
N ASP A 154 10.73 3.78 13.17
CA ASP A 154 10.23 3.05 12.00
C ASP A 154 11.23 1.97 11.57
N PRO A 155 10.84 0.68 11.50
CA PRO A 155 11.73 -0.36 11.00
C PRO A 155 12.03 -0.24 9.49
N ALA A 156 11.32 0.64 8.77
CA ALA A 156 11.45 0.82 7.32
C ALA A 156 11.29 -0.50 6.55
N ILE A 157 10.37 -1.35 7.01
CA ILE A 157 9.99 -2.61 6.38
C ILE A 157 8.62 -2.42 5.76
N TYR A 158 8.52 -2.63 4.45
CA TYR A 158 7.31 -2.41 3.65
C TYR A 158 6.84 -3.74 3.05
N PRO A 159 5.85 -4.40 3.68
CA PRO A 159 5.26 -5.62 3.14
C PRO A 159 4.50 -5.34 1.85
N GLY A 160 4.65 -6.23 0.88
CA GLY A 160 3.97 -6.22 -0.41
C GLY A 160 3.60 -7.63 -0.83
N THR A 161 2.86 -7.76 -1.93
CA THR A 161 2.39 -9.07 -2.43
C THR A 161 3.54 -10.01 -2.76
N TYR A 162 4.51 -9.52 -3.52
CA TYR A 162 5.60 -10.34 -4.05
C TYR A 162 6.90 -10.28 -3.26
N ILE A 163 7.08 -9.21 -2.48
CA ILE A 163 8.27 -9.01 -1.64
C ILE A 163 7.92 -8.22 -0.39
N THR A 164 8.72 -8.43 0.64
CA THR A 164 8.83 -7.53 1.78
C THR A 164 10.08 -6.68 1.62
N CYS A 165 9.92 -5.38 1.36
CA CYS A 165 11.04 -4.47 1.13
C CYS A 165 11.61 -3.98 2.47
N VAL A 166 12.84 -4.38 2.77
CA VAL A 166 13.63 -3.86 3.89
C VAL A 166 14.39 -2.66 3.37
N HIS A 167 13.76 -1.49 3.45
CA HIS A 167 14.28 -0.31 2.79
C HIS A 167 15.61 0.11 3.43
N ASP A 168 16.63 0.16 2.57
CA ASP A 168 17.94 0.72 2.79
C ASP A 168 18.28 1.51 1.51
N PRO A 169 18.37 2.85 1.57
CA PRO A 169 18.65 3.69 0.40
C PRO A 169 19.94 3.28 -0.32
N ALA A 170 20.95 2.80 0.43
CA ALA A 170 22.21 2.38 -0.15
C ALA A 170 22.04 1.14 -1.03
N LYS A 171 21.01 0.32 -0.82
CA LYS A 171 20.74 -0.93 -1.55
C LYS A 171 19.51 -0.83 -2.46
N ALA A 172 18.78 0.28 -2.42
CA ALA A 172 17.54 0.48 -3.16
C ALA A 172 17.79 0.63 -4.67
N LEU A 173 17.67 -0.48 -5.41
CA LEU A 173 17.89 -0.50 -6.86
C LEU A 173 16.95 0.47 -7.61
N CYS A 174 15.70 0.62 -7.14
CA CYS A 174 14.74 1.56 -7.71
C CYS A 174 15.15 3.03 -7.57
N GLU A 175 15.88 3.38 -6.50
CA GLU A 175 16.37 4.75 -6.30
C GLU A 175 17.63 5.02 -7.09
N ARG A 176 18.54 4.05 -7.17
CA ARG A 176 19.73 4.12 -8.02
C ARG A 176 19.36 4.29 -9.50
N ALA A 177 18.32 3.58 -9.96
CA ALA A 177 17.76 3.74 -11.30
C ALA A 177 17.21 5.16 -11.52
N ARG A 178 16.53 5.73 -10.51
CA ARG A 178 15.99 7.11 -10.57
C ARG A 178 17.09 8.17 -10.67
N GLN A 179 18.26 7.91 -10.09
CA GLN A 179 19.39 8.84 -10.06
C GLN A 179 20.28 8.74 -11.31
N GLY A 180 19.91 7.93 -12.32
CA GLY A 180 20.65 7.82 -13.59
C GLY A 180 22.04 7.18 -13.46
N ALA A 181 22.37 6.57 -12.31
CA ALA A 181 23.70 6.06 -12.01
C ALA A 181 23.94 4.61 -12.48
N PHE A 182 23.06 4.03 -13.30
CA PHE A 182 23.18 2.64 -13.78
C PHE A 182 22.79 2.52 -15.26
N GLU A 183 23.78 2.35 -16.13
CA GLU A 183 23.56 2.06 -17.56
C GLU A 183 22.86 0.69 -17.69
N GLY A 184 21.63 0.68 -18.21
CA GLY A 184 20.90 -0.55 -18.55
C GLY A 184 19.54 -0.77 -17.86
N LEU A 185 19.12 0.08 -16.92
CA LEU A 185 17.75 0.10 -16.43
C LEU A 185 16.94 1.15 -17.20
N GLY A 186 15.86 0.75 -17.87
CA GLY A 186 15.02 1.66 -18.64
C GLY A 186 14.47 2.84 -17.81
N ASP A 187 14.04 3.89 -18.51
CA ASP A 187 13.71 5.25 -18.03
C ASP A 187 12.61 5.40 -16.96
N HIS A 188 12.14 4.31 -16.34
CA HIS A 188 11.18 4.35 -15.26
C HIS A 188 11.73 3.69 -13.99
N PRO A 189 11.85 4.41 -12.85
CA PRO A 189 12.27 3.85 -11.58
C PRO A 189 11.15 2.98 -10.99
N GLN A 190 10.98 1.79 -11.53
CA GLN A 190 10.09 0.77 -10.98
C GLN A 190 10.89 -0.13 -10.04
N CYS A 191 10.21 -0.65 -9.02
CA CYS A 191 10.78 -1.68 -8.18
C CYS A 191 11.18 -2.89 -9.05
N GLN A 192 12.37 -3.45 -8.80
CA GLN A 192 12.87 -4.65 -9.47
C GLN A 192 13.10 -5.76 -8.44
N PRO A 193 12.03 -6.47 -8.01
CA PRO A 193 12.10 -7.47 -6.96
C PRO A 193 13.16 -8.55 -7.18
N LEU A 194 13.27 -9.07 -8.41
CA LEU A 194 14.13 -10.21 -8.70
C LEU A 194 15.64 -9.91 -8.57
N ALA A 195 16.04 -8.63 -8.53
CA ALA A 195 17.44 -8.22 -8.50
C ALA A 195 17.79 -7.30 -7.31
N CYS A 196 16.79 -6.82 -6.56
CA CYS A 196 17.01 -5.82 -5.52
C CYS A 196 17.52 -6.46 -4.22
N ARG A 197 18.57 -5.89 -3.63
CA ARG A 197 19.14 -6.37 -2.35
C ARG A 197 18.31 -6.05 -1.12
N ASN A 198 17.27 -5.21 -1.25
CA ASN A 198 16.33 -4.90 -0.16
C ASN A 198 15.24 -5.97 0.02
N VAL A 199 15.31 -7.07 -0.72
CA VAL A 199 14.24 -8.07 -0.71
C VAL A 199 14.41 -9.04 0.45
N ALA A 200 13.37 -9.13 1.27
CA ALA A 200 13.07 -10.28 2.10
C ALA A 200 11.78 -10.93 1.59
N LEU A 201 11.68 -12.24 1.72
CA LEU A 201 10.50 -13.03 1.33
C LEU A 201 9.89 -13.66 2.57
N THR A 202 8.60 -13.39 2.79
CA THR A 202 7.76 -14.19 3.67
C THR A 202 7.27 -15.44 2.94
N ARG A 203 6.56 -16.31 3.67
CA ARG A 203 5.84 -17.41 3.05
C ARG A 203 4.80 -16.91 2.06
N GLU A 204 3.99 -15.89 2.39
CA GLU A 204 2.99 -15.36 1.44
C GLU A 204 3.64 -14.79 0.19
N ASN A 205 4.83 -14.18 0.30
CA ASN A 205 5.56 -13.69 -0.87
C ASN A 205 5.97 -14.85 -1.79
N THR A 206 6.45 -15.95 -1.22
CA THR A 206 6.82 -17.15 -1.95
C THR A 206 5.59 -17.78 -2.62
N ASP A 207 4.49 -17.90 -1.89
CA ASP A 207 3.22 -18.43 -2.40
C ASP A 207 2.67 -17.54 -3.54
N ALA A 208 2.81 -16.21 -3.45
CA ALA A 208 2.43 -15.29 -4.52
C ALA A 208 3.26 -15.47 -5.80
N TRP A 209 4.57 -15.70 -5.67
CA TRP A 209 5.43 -16.02 -6.81
C TRP A 209 5.09 -17.38 -7.43
N GLN A 210 4.81 -18.39 -6.62
CA GLN A 210 4.35 -19.69 -7.10
C GLN A 210 3.02 -19.57 -7.85
N GLY A 211 2.07 -18.78 -7.33
CA GLY A 211 0.83 -18.46 -8.04
C GLY A 211 1.06 -17.77 -9.39
N GLU A 212 2.06 -16.88 -9.51
CA GLU A 212 2.41 -16.28 -10.82
C GLU A 212 2.96 -17.33 -11.79
N ILE A 213 3.79 -18.26 -11.33
CA ILE A 213 4.28 -19.38 -12.15
C ILE A 213 3.11 -20.25 -12.63
N GLU A 214 2.19 -20.61 -11.74
CA GLU A 214 1.00 -21.41 -12.09
C GLU A 214 0.11 -20.69 -13.11
N LEU A 215 -0.10 -19.38 -12.95
CA LEU A 215 -0.85 -18.57 -13.90
C LEU A 215 -0.18 -18.55 -15.28
N VAL A 216 1.16 -18.45 -15.32
CA VAL A 216 1.92 -18.52 -16.57
C VAL A 216 1.74 -19.90 -17.24
N ASP A 217 1.84 -20.98 -16.49
CA ASP A 217 1.65 -22.34 -17.01
C ASP A 217 0.24 -22.56 -17.56
N GLN A 218 -0.78 -22.05 -16.86
CA GLN A 218 -2.15 -22.07 -17.34
C GLN A 218 -2.31 -21.27 -18.64
N GLN A 219 -1.65 -20.11 -18.78
CA GLN A 219 -1.71 -19.31 -20.00
C GLN A 219 -1.05 -20.00 -21.20
N LEU A 220 0.06 -20.71 -20.96
CA LEU A 220 0.78 -21.43 -22.01
C LEU A 220 0.02 -22.65 -22.54
N THR A 221 -0.85 -23.25 -21.73
CA THR A 221 -1.65 -24.44 -22.12
C THR A 221 -3.01 -24.10 -22.75
N ARG A 222 -3.44 -22.84 -22.71
CA ARG A 222 -4.73 -22.38 -23.28
C ARG A 222 -4.82 -22.58 -24.79
N ARG A 223 -6.04 -22.80 -25.29
CA ARG A 223 -6.36 -22.87 -26.72
C ARG A 223 -7.30 -21.74 -27.14
N PRO A 224 -7.08 -21.11 -28.31
CA PRO A 224 -5.93 -21.30 -29.22
C PRO A 224 -4.61 -20.84 -28.56
N PRO A 225 -3.47 -21.41 -28.98
CA PRO A 225 -2.18 -21.09 -28.36
C PRO A 225 -1.82 -19.61 -28.57
N LEU A 226 -1.08 -19.05 -27.61
CA LEU A 226 -0.57 -17.68 -27.71
C LEU A 226 0.43 -17.57 -28.88
N PRO A 227 0.59 -16.39 -29.50
CA PRO A 227 1.68 -16.13 -30.45
C PRO A 227 3.06 -16.51 -29.90
N PRO A 228 3.99 -17.05 -30.73
CA PRO A 228 5.30 -17.54 -30.26
C PRO A 228 6.11 -16.52 -29.44
N LEU A 229 6.07 -15.24 -29.80
CA LEU A 229 6.75 -14.18 -29.05
C LEU A 229 6.20 -14.01 -27.62
N LEU A 230 4.88 -14.15 -27.45
CA LEU A 230 4.26 -14.06 -26.13
C LEU A 230 4.58 -15.30 -25.29
N GLN A 231 4.59 -16.49 -25.90
CA GLN A 231 5.02 -17.72 -25.22
C GLN A 231 6.45 -17.59 -24.70
N ASN A 232 7.40 -17.17 -25.56
CA ASN A 232 8.80 -16.98 -25.19
C ASN A 232 8.97 -15.95 -24.07
N ARG A 233 8.19 -14.86 -24.08
CA ARG A 233 8.22 -13.84 -23.02
C ARG A 233 7.73 -14.41 -21.69
N LEU A 234 6.64 -15.17 -21.69
CA LEU A 234 6.09 -15.82 -20.51
C LEU A 234 7.05 -16.88 -19.94
N LEU A 235 7.64 -17.71 -20.81
CA LEU A 235 8.64 -18.70 -20.41
C LEU A 235 9.88 -18.04 -19.78
N ARG A 236 10.40 -16.98 -20.40
CA ARG A 236 11.53 -16.21 -19.82
C ARG A 236 11.16 -15.65 -18.45
N ARG A 237 9.95 -15.09 -18.31
CA ARG A 237 9.47 -14.52 -17.06
C ARG A 237 9.35 -15.60 -15.97
N LYS A 238 8.78 -16.76 -16.30
CA LYS A 238 8.69 -17.92 -15.40
C LYS A 238 10.08 -18.34 -14.92
N HIS A 239 11.02 -18.54 -15.85
CA HIS A 239 12.38 -18.96 -15.53
C HIS A 239 13.07 -17.96 -14.59
N GLN A 240 12.92 -16.65 -14.84
CA GLN A 240 13.45 -15.62 -13.95
C GLN A 240 12.88 -15.66 -12.52
N ILE A 241 11.61 -16.06 -12.36
CA ILE A 241 10.99 -16.21 -11.02
C ILE A 241 11.52 -17.49 -10.36
N GLU A 242 11.61 -18.59 -11.09
CA GLU A 242 12.13 -19.87 -10.59
C GLU A 242 13.58 -19.73 -10.12
N ASP A 243 14.45 -19.12 -10.92
CA ASP A 243 15.84 -18.86 -10.57
C ASP A 243 15.96 -17.99 -9.32
N PHE A 244 15.11 -16.96 -9.23
CA PHE A 244 15.06 -16.07 -8.06
C PHE A 244 14.62 -16.80 -6.78
N LEU A 245 13.58 -17.64 -6.86
CA LEU A 245 13.11 -18.42 -5.72
C LEU A 245 14.15 -19.47 -5.30
N ALA A 246 14.82 -20.13 -6.24
CA ALA A 246 15.87 -21.09 -5.95
C ALA A 246 17.05 -20.41 -5.22
N ALA A 247 17.54 -19.28 -5.75
CA ALA A 247 18.66 -18.54 -5.17
C ALA A 247 18.36 -17.95 -3.78
N THR A 248 17.08 -17.75 -3.44
CA THR A 248 16.68 -17.17 -2.14
C THR A 248 16.39 -18.21 -1.06
N GLN A 249 16.21 -19.48 -1.44
CA GLN A 249 15.98 -20.61 -0.53
C GLN A 249 17.26 -21.30 -0.07
N GLU A 250 18.40 -21.07 -0.74
CA GLU A 250 19.69 -21.62 -0.31
C GLU A 250 20.12 -20.96 1.03
N PRO A 251 20.40 -21.76 2.07
CA PRO A 251 20.88 -21.23 3.34
C PRO A 251 22.27 -20.62 3.13
N SER A 252 22.39 -19.31 3.40
CA SER A 252 23.69 -18.63 3.54
C SER A 252 24.40 -19.05 4.82
#